data_AF-A0A172T7J4-F1
#
_entry.id   AF-A0A172T7J4-F1
#
_cell.length_a   1.000
_cell.length_b   1.000
_cell.length_c   1.000
_cell.angle_alpha   90.00
_cell.angle_beta   90.00
_cell.angle_gamma   90.00
#
_symmetry.space_group_name_H-M   'P 1'
#
loop_
_entity.id
_entity.type
_entity.pdbx_description
1 polymer ?
#
loop_
_entity_poly.entity_id
_entity_poly.type
_entity_poly.pdbx_seq_one_letter_code
_entity_poly.pdbx_strand_id
1 'polypeptide(L)' 'MMQTVSPSTPVQGTPQEFTYDLLVIGSGPGGQRAAIQAAKLGKKVAVVERKSVVGGVCIKTQAH' A
#
# COMPACT_ATOMS: atom_id res chain seq x y z
N MET A 1 -2.58 -3.94 -50.33
CA MET A 1 -3.74 -4.16 -49.46
C MET A 1 -3.24 -4.28 -48.04
N MET A 2 -3.87 -3.54 -47.12
CA MET A 2 -3.98 -3.72 -45.65
C MET A 2 -2.82 -4.44 -44.91
N GLN A 3 -2.30 -3.93 -43.78
CA GLN A 3 -3.08 -3.60 -42.59
C GLN A 3 -2.45 -2.45 -41.78
N THR A 4 -3.24 -1.40 -41.58
CA THR A 4 -3.13 -0.46 -40.46
C THR A 4 -3.26 -1.23 -39.14
N VAL A 5 -2.20 -1.24 -38.32
CA VAL A 5 -2.31 -1.66 -36.92
C VAL A 5 -3.08 -0.59 -36.17
N SER A 6 -4.33 -0.88 -35.82
CA SER A 6 -5.12 -0.07 -34.90
C SER A 6 -4.42 -0.05 -33.52
N PRO A 7 -4.33 1.09 -32.80
CA PRO A 7 -3.91 1.06 -31.41
C PRO A 7 -4.99 0.30 -30.63
N SER A 8 -4.72 -0.97 -30.34
CA SER A 8 -5.58 -1.81 -29.53
C SER A 8 -5.75 -1.14 -28.18
N THR A 9 -7.00 -0.77 -27.91
CA THR A 9 -7.59 -0.35 -26.64
C THR A 9 -6.76 -0.81 -25.44
N PRO A 10 -6.39 0.06 -24.49
CA PRO A 10 -5.89 -0.42 -23.20
C PRO A 10 -6.98 -1.31 -22.61
N VAL A 11 -6.70 -2.61 -22.54
CA VAL A 11 -7.51 -3.59 -21.80
C VAL A 11 -7.29 -3.29 -20.33
N GLN A 12 -7.84 -2.17 -19.84
CA GLN A 12 -7.81 -1.85 -18.43
C GLN A 12 -8.81 -2.80 -17.77
N GLY A 13 -8.27 -3.90 -17.27
CA GLY A 13 -8.99 -5.01 -16.69
C GLY A 13 -9.97 -4.56 -15.61
N THR A 14 -11.00 -5.39 -15.42
CA THR A 14 -11.94 -5.40 -14.30
C THR A 14 -11.44 -4.62 -13.07
N PRO A 15 -12.26 -3.76 -12.44
CA PRO A 15 -11.87 -3.18 -11.16
C PRO A 15 -11.64 -4.34 -10.20
N GLN A 16 -10.37 -4.70 -9.99
CA GLN A 16 -9.98 -5.66 -8.98
C GLN A 16 -10.43 -5.00 -7.68
N GLU A 17 -11.43 -5.58 -7.04
CA GLU A 17 -12.00 -5.03 -5.82
C GLU A 17 -10.96 -5.22 -4.72
N PHE A 18 -10.00 -4.29 -4.65
CA PHE A 18 -9.02 -4.29 -3.59
C PHE A 18 -9.78 -4.01 -2.30
N THR A 19 -9.78 -4.98 -1.39
CA THR A 19 -10.41 -4.84 -0.07
C THR A 19 -9.78 -3.68 0.73
N TYR A 20 -8.59 -3.23 0.35
CA TYR A 20 -7.86 -2.12 0.95
C TYR A 20 -7.56 -1.04 -0.08
N ASP A 21 -7.74 0.22 0.32
CA ASP A 21 -7.39 1.41 -0.45
C ASP A 21 -5.92 1.81 -0.28
N LEU A 22 -5.27 1.39 0.82
CA LEU A 22 -3.90 1.76 1.15
C LEU A 22 -3.17 0.60 1.84
N LEU A 23 -1.97 0.28 1.35
CA LEU A 23 -1.06 -0.67 1.99
C LEU A 23 0.15 0.09 2.55
N VAL A 24 0.36 0.02 3.86
CA VAL A 24 1.53 0.58 4.53
C VAL A 24 2.54 -0.52 4.80
N ILE A 25 3.76 -0.33 4.30
CA ILE A 25 4.86 -1.26 4.55
C ILE A 25 5.78 -0.61 5.60
N GLY A 26 5.81 -1.20 6.79
CA GLY A 26 6.52 -0.71 7.96
C GLY A 26 5.62 0.01 8.96
N SER A 27 5.66 -0.44 10.21
CA SER A 27 4.90 0.09 11.35
C SER A 27 5.66 1.16 12.16
N GLY A 28 6.68 1.77 11.56
CA GLY A 28 7.42 2.87 12.17
C GLY A 28 6.55 4.13 12.35
N PRO A 29 7.09 5.20 12.96
CA PRO A 29 6.31 6.39 13.30
C PRO A 29 5.70 7.08 12.06
N GLY A 30 6.36 7.02 10.90
CA GLY A 30 5.80 7.50 9.63
C GLY A 30 4.67 6.61 9.10
N GLY A 31 4.84 5.28 9.16
CA GLY A 31 3.84 4.32 8.69
C GLY A 31 2.57 4.31 9.53
N GLN A 32 2.71 4.40 10.86
CA GLN A 32 1.55 4.53 11.77
C GLN A 32 0.78 5.82 11.51
N ARG A 33 1.46 6.96 11.34
CA ARG A 33 0.81 8.24 11.00
C ARG A 33 0.09 8.15 9.66
N ALA A 34 0.72 7.59 8.63
CA ALA A 34 0.09 7.40 7.33
C ALA A 34 -1.17 6.52 7.42
N ALA A 35 -1.08 5.40 8.15
CA ALA A 35 -2.20 4.49 8.34
C ALA A 35 -3.37 5.13 9.10
N ILE A 36 -3.08 5.83 10.20
CA ILE A 36 -4.09 6.50 11.02
C ILE A 36 -4.79 7.61 10.23
N GLN A 37 -4.03 8.41 9.47
CA GLN A 37 -4.62 9.49 8.69
C GLN A 37 -5.49 8.95 7.54
N ALA A 38 -5.05 7.89 6.86
CA ALA A 38 -5.85 7.23 5.84
C ALA A 38 -7.12 6.58 6.44
N ALA A 39 -7.03 5.95 7.61
CA ALA A 39 -8.19 5.39 8.32
C ALA A 39 -9.19 6.47 8.73
N LYS A 40 -8.72 7.64 9.21
CA LYS A 40 -9.58 8.80 9.51
C LYS A 40 -10.30 9.37 8.29
N LEU A 41 -9.72 9.22 7.11
CA LEU A 41 -10.33 9.60 5.83
C LEU A 41 -11.30 8.51 5.30
N GLY A 42 -11.61 7.49 6.11
CA GLY A 42 -12.54 6.42 5.76
C GLY A 42 -11.96 5.39 4.79
N LYS A 43 -10.62 5.36 4.62
CA LYS A 43 -9.95 4.39 3.76
C LYS A 43 -9.70 3.08 4.49
N LYS A 44 -9.84 1.97 3.78
CA LYS A 44 -9.46 0.65 4.30
C LYS A 44 -7.95 0.49 4.18
N VAL A 45 -7.25 0.46 5.32
CA VAL A 45 -5.79 0.42 5.36
C VAL A 45 -5.29 -0.93 5.86
N ALA A 46 -4.35 -1.52 5.15
CA ALA A 46 -3.57 -2.67 5.63
C ALA A 46 -2.17 -2.19 6.02
N VAL A 47 -1.64 -2.66 7.15
CA VAL A 47 -0.27 -2.36 7.61
C VAL A 47 0.49 -3.68 7.70
N VAL A 48 1.64 -3.75 7.02
CA VAL A 48 2.50 -4.93 6.99
C VAL A 48 3.85 -4.58 7.61
N GLU A 49 4.23 -5.33 8.64
CA GLU A 49 5.51 -5.20 9.32
C GLU A 49 6.23 -6.55 9.30
N ARG A 50 7.54 -6.56 9.06
CA ARG A 50 8.34 -7.78 9.01
C ARG A 50 8.75 -8.24 10.42
N LYS A 51 8.87 -7.31 11.37
CA LYS A 51 9.21 -7.62 12.76
C LYS A 51 7.97 -8.04 13.54
N SER A 52 8.12 -9.02 14.43
CA SER A 52 7.06 -9.54 15.31
C SER A 52 6.53 -8.53 16.34
N VAL A 53 7.08 -7.31 16.36
CA VAL A 53 6.72 -6.23 17.28
C VAL A 53 6.33 -5.03 16.43
N VAL A 54 5.10 -4.55 16.60
CA VAL A 54 4.60 -3.33 15.96
C VAL A 54 5.36 -2.14 16.54
N GLY A 55 6.01 -1.34 15.70
CA GLY A 55 6.83 -0.20 16.13
C GLY A 55 8.26 -0.23 15.58
N GLY A 56 8.43 -0.41 14.27
CA GLY A 56 9.75 -0.42 13.62
C GLY A 56 10.68 0.71 14.11
N VAL A 57 11.91 0.35 14.50
CA VAL A 57 13.11 1.16 14.85
C VAL A 57 12.97 2.28 15.91
N CYS A 58 11.79 2.87 16.14
CA CYS A 58 11.65 3.99 17.08
C CYS A 58 11.64 3.59 18.58
N ILE A 59 11.65 2.28 18.91
CA ILE A 59 11.71 1.80 20.31
C ILE A 59 13.02 1.10 20.70
N LYS A 60 14.00 0.95 19.80
CA LYS A 60 15.30 0.32 20.13
C LYS A 60 16.45 1.03 19.43
N THR A 61 17.17 1.86 20.18
CA THR A 61 18.52 2.33 19.83
C THR A 61 19.61 1.27 20.01
N GLN A 62 19.27 0.02 20.34
CA GLN A 62 20.28 -1.01 20.57
C GLN A 62 20.40 -1.90 19.34
N ALA A 63 21.33 -1.50 18.48
CA ALA A 63 22.08 -2.44 17.68
C ALA A 63 22.92 -3.28 18.66
N HIS A 64 22.67 -4.58 18.69
CA HIS A 64 23.72 -5.57 18.91
C HIS A 64 23.94 -6.28 17.58
#